data_AF-A0A376AF15-F1
#
_entry.id   AF-A0A376AF15-F1
#
_cell.length_a   1.000
_cell.length_b   1.000
_cell.length_c   1.000
_cell.angle_alpha   90.00
_cell.angle_beta   90.00
_cell.angle_gamma   90.00
#
_symmetry.space_group_name_H-M   'P 1'
#
loop_
_entity.id
_entity.type
_entity.pdbx_description
1 polymer ?
#
loop_
_entity_poly.entity_id
_entity_poly.type
_entity_poly.pdbx_seq_one_letter_code
_entity_poly.pdbx_strand_id
1 'polypeptide(L)'
;MSPHTLLVALAILTLPQLAFAKENRCGWIQNPTPGNYWLDDSEGMWVLLTQGSDEEPIGMENFPDISTGDYVASNGNYGYTCGCIQAETERSTDSQDSAVGRITAIYGVKLLPLKKCLADPALPRPE
;
A
#
# COMPACT_ATOMS: atom_id res chain seq x y z
N MET A 1 57.77 23.59 -22.11
CA MET A 1 56.32 23.88 -22.21
C MET A 1 55.61 22.54 -22.23
N SER A 2 55.03 22.10 -21.11
CA SER A 2 54.29 20.84 -21.02
C SER A 2 52.86 21.15 -20.61
N PRO A 3 51.82 20.75 -21.36
CA PRO A 3 50.46 20.93 -20.91
C PRO A 3 50.10 19.80 -19.95
N HIS A 4 49.57 20.14 -18.78
CA HIS A 4 48.93 19.18 -17.88
C HIS A 4 47.46 19.11 -18.28
N THR A 5 47.05 17.98 -18.85
CA THR A 5 45.65 17.74 -19.22
C THR A 5 44.87 17.36 -17.96
N LEU A 6 44.02 18.27 -17.50
CA LEU A 6 43.14 18.06 -16.35
C LEU A 6 41.92 17.22 -16.80
N LEU A 7 41.84 15.98 -16.33
CA LEU A 7 40.68 15.11 -16.52
C LEU A 7 39.59 15.51 -15.51
N VAL A 8 38.54 16.17 -15.99
CA VAL A 8 37.32 16.45 -15.21
C VAL A 8 36.41 15.23 -15.31
N ALA A 9 36.30 14.46 -14.23
CA ALA A 9 35.35 13.36 -14.12
C ALA A 9 33.96 13.94 -13.78
N LEU A 10 33.03 13.89 -14.73
CA LEU A 10 31.65 14.33 -14.55
C LEU A 10 30.86 13.23 -13.83
N ALA A 11 30.66 13.37 -12.52
CA ALA A 11 29.83 12.45 -11.74
C ALA A 11 28.35 12.72 -12.05
N ILE A 12 27.68 11.78 -12.73
CA ILE A 12 26.24 11.84 -13.00
C ILE A 12 25.52 11.44 -11.70
N LEU A 13 24.94 12.41 -11.00
CA LEU A 13 24.05 12.18 -9.86
C LEU A 13 22.70 11.68 -10.40
N THR A 14 22.42 10.38 -10.27
CA THR A 14 21.11 9.82 -10.54
C THR A 14 20.16 10.20 -9.40
N LEU A 15 19.29 11.18 -9.62
CA LEU A 15 18.18 11.47 -8.72
C LEU A 15 17.19 10.30 -8.77
N PRO A 16 16.74 9.76 -7.63
CA PRO A 16 15.68 8.75 -7.63
C PRO A 16 14.40 9.40 -8.17
N GLN A 17 13.91 8.94 -9.31
CA GLN A 17 12.58 9.29 -9.78
C GLN A 17 11.57 8.60 -8.86
N LEU A 18 10.83 9.39 -8.08
CA LEU A 18 9.59 8.95 -7.43
C LEU A 18 8.56 8.68 -8.54
N ALA A 19 8.65 7.49 -9.14
CA ALA A 19 7.64 7.04 -10.08
C ALA A 19 6.45 6.53 -9.28
N PHE A 20 5.37 7.32 -9.25
CA PHE A 20 4.05 6.83 -8.85
C PHE A 20 3.59 5.84 -9.92
N ALA A 21 4.02 4.60 -9.79
CA ALA A 21 3.62 3.54 -10.69
C ALA A 21 2.22 3.07 -10.28
N LYS A 22 1.39 2.81 -11.29
CA LYS A 22 0.13 2.12 -11.10
C LYS A 22 0.41 0.65 -10.78
N GLU A 23 0.25 0.28 -9.52
CA GLU A 23 0.49 -1.04 -8.99
C GLU A 23 -0.83 -1.80 -8.79
N ASN A 24 -0.72 -3.13 -8.72
CA ASN A 24 -1.85 -4.00 -8.36
C ASN A 24 -1.44 -4.83 -7.16
N ARG A 25 -1.78 -4.34 -5.96
CA ARG A 25 -1.41 -4.96 -4.68
C ARG A 25 -2.55 -5.84 -4.20
N CYS A 26 -2.24 -7.07 -3.78
CA CYS A 26 -3.23 -8.06 -3.38
C CYS A 26 -2.89 -8.61 -2.00
N GLY A 27 -3.92 -8.78 -1.16
CA GLY A 27 -3.73 -9.26 0.19
C GLY A 27 -4.97 -9.03 1.06
N TRP A 28 -4.75 -8.86 2.35
CA TRP A 28 -5.81 -8.59 3.31
C TRP A 28 -6.18 -7.11 3.26
N ILE A 29 -7.43 -6.81 2.89
CA ILE A 29 -7.99 -5.46 3.03
C ILE A 29 -8.68 -5.41 4.40
N GLN A 30 -8.19 -4.55 5.27
CA GLN A 30 -8.55 -4.54 6.68
C GLN A 30 -9.22 -3.22 7.07
N ASN A 31 -10.27 -3.33 7.88
CA ASN A 31 -10.90 -2.24 8.60
C ASN A 31 -11.20 -2.71 10.03
N PRO A 32 -10.21 -2.80 10.94
CA PRO A 32 -10.43 -3.40 12.25
C PRO A 32 -11.04 -2.45 13.28
N THR A 33 -11.07 -1.14 12.99
CA THR A 33 -11.66 -0.11 13.85
C THR A 33 -12.23 1.03 13.00
N PRO A 34 -13.10 1.90 13.56
CA PRO A 34 -13.72 2.98 12.79
C PRO A 34 -12.67 3.90 12.15
N GLY A 35 -12.79 4.19 10.85
CA GLY A 35 -11.92 5.15 10.14
C GLY A 35 -10.50 4.69 9.84
N ASN A 36 -10.19 3.41 10.09
CA ASN A 36 -8.86 2.84 9.87
C ASN A 36 -8.90 1.80 8.75
N TYR A 37 -8.14 2.01 7.68
CA TYR A 37 -8.07 1.08 6.55
C TYR A 37 -6.62 0.86 6.12
N TRP A 38 -6.25 -0.39 5.86
CA TRP A 38 -4.97 -0.75 5.26
C TRP A 38 -5.09 -2.00 4.38
N LEU A 39 -4.06 -2.21 3.57
CA LEU A 39 -3.82 -3.43 2.82
C LEU A 39 -2.54 -4.07 3.35
N ASP A 40 -2.62 -5.33 3.79
CA ASP A 40 -1.44 -6.15 4.06
C ASP A 40 -1.18 -7.09 2.89
N ASP A 41 -0.08 -6.87 2.17
CA ASP A 41 0.41 -7.76 1.12
C ASP A 41 1.73 -8.44 1.54
N SER A 42 2.40 -9.13 0.61
CA SER A 42 3.67 -9.82 0.88
C SER A 42 4.84 -8.88 1.18
N GLU A 43 4.72 -7.59 0.86
CA GLU A 43 5.74 -6.59 1.20
C GLU A 43 5.50 -5.99 2.59
N GLY A 44 4.24 -5.92 3.01
CA GLY A 44 3.83 -5.48 4.34
C GLY A 44 2.58 -4.61 4.29
N MET A 45 2.42 -3.79 5.33
CA MET A 45 1.25 -2.94 5.52
C MET A 45 1.35 -1.65 4.70
N TRP A 46 0.27 -1.36 3.96
CA TRP A 46 0.04 -0.12 3.25
C TRP A 46 -1.16 0.60 3.85
N VAL A 47 -0.95 1.79 4.41
CA VAL A 47 -2.03 2.56 5.02
C VAL A 47 -2.88 3.23 3.93
N LEU A 48 -4.20 3.08 4.02
CA LEU A 48 -5.16 3.86 3.21
C LEU A 48 -5.70 5.04 4.04
N LEU A 49 -6.25 4.73 5.22
CA LEU A 49 -6.87 5.73 6.10
C LEU A 49 -6.49 5.48 7.54
N THR A 50 -6.33 6.57 8.28
CA THR A 50 -6.15 6.55 9.73
C THR A 50 -7.18 7.47 10.36
N GLN A 51 -7.85 6.99 11.40
CA GLN A 51 -8.88 7.76 12.09
C GLN A 51 -8.32 9.12 12.54
N GLY A 52 -9.00 10.20 12.13
CA GLY A 52 -8.63 11.57 12.50
C GLY A 52 -7.50 12.17 11.67
N SER A 53 -7.00 11.48 10.64
CA SER A 53 -6.11 12.05 9.63
C SER A 53 -6.91 12.73 8.52
N ASP A 54 -6.37 13.81 7.96
CA ASP A 54 -6.87 14.45 6.74
C ASP A 54 -6.26 13.85 5.46
N GLU A 55 -5.37 12.86 5.61
CA GLU A 55 -4.72 12.19 4.48
C GLU A 55 -5.58 11.05 3.94
N GLU A 56 -6.28 11.33 2.84
CA GLU A 56 -7.11 10.38 2.10
C GLU A 56 -6.56 10.14 0.68
N PRO A 57 -6.51 8.89 0.17
CA PRO A 57 -6.11 8.64 -1.20
C PRO A 57 -7.12 9.20 -2.21
N ILE A 58 -6.61 9.65 -3.35
CA ILE A 58 -7.45 10.02 -4.48
C ILE A 58 -8.25 8.79 -4.92
N GLY A 59 -9.55 8.96 -5.25
CA GLY A 59 -10.34 7.87 -5.82
C GLY A 59 -11.00 6.96 -4.77
N MET A 60 -11.17 7.42 -3.53
CA MET A 60 -11.91 6.67 -2.49
C MET A 60 -13.34 6.31 -2.89
N GLU A 61 -13.97 7.03 -3.82
CA GLU A 61 -15.26 6.67 -4.41
C GLU A 61 -15.23 5.33 -5.16
N ASN A 62 -14.04 4.85 -5.55
CA ASN A 62 -13.84 3.55 -6.17
C ASN A 62 -13.59 2.42 -5.15
N PHE A 63 -13.50 2.76 -3.85
CA PHE A 63 -13.30 1.80 -2.77
C PHE A 63 -14.66 1.33 -2.24
N PRO A 64 -15.04 0.06 -2.44
CA PRO A 64 -16.35 -0.44 -2.08
C PRO A 64 -16.47 -0.67 -0.57
N ASP A 65 -17.70 -0.88 -0.11
CA ASP A 65 -17.93 -1.53 1.19
C ASP A 65 -17.37 -2.95 1.15
N ILE A 66 -16.26 -3.16 1.87
CA ILE A 66 -15.52 -4.42 1.90
C ILE A 66 -16.28 -5.56 2.57
N SER A 67 -17.34 -5.25 3.33
CA SER A 67 -18.20 -6.23 3.99
C SER A 67 -19.22 -6.90 3.06
N THR A 68 -19.34 -6.40 1.82
CA THR A 68 -20.26 -6.95 0.81
C THR A 68 -19.81 -8.29 0.21
N GLY A 69 -18.54 -8.66 0.39
CA GLY A 69 -17.96 -9.92 -0.10
C GLY A 69 -17.81 -10.99 1.00
N ASP A 70 -16.88 -11.92 0.79
CA ASP A 70 -16.46 -12.83 1.86
C ASP A 70 -15.68 -12.01 2.90
N TYR A 71 -16.32 -11.73 4.04
CA TYR A 71 -15.81 -10.85 5.08
C TYR A 71 -15.80 -11.56 6.44
N VAL A 72 -14.76 -11.32 7.22
CA VAL A 72 -14.66 -11.79 8.61
C VAL A 72 -14.71 -10.60 9.53
N ALA A 73 -15.74 -10.54 10.36
CA ALA A 73 -15.80 -9.57 11.45
C ALA A 73 -15.00 -10.09 12.66
N SER A 74 -13.87 -9.46 12.95
CA SER A 74 -12.97 -9.80 14.07
C SER A 74 -13.13 -8.85 15.27
N ASN A 75 -13.75 -7.67 15.07
CA ASN A 75 -13.99 -6.68 16.11
C ASN A 75 -15.35 -5.97 15.93
N GLY A 76 -16.43 -6.55 16.48
CA GLY A 76 -17.77 -6.01 16.26
C GLY A 76 -18.20 -6.17 14.80
N ASN A 77 -18.46 -5.06 14.10
CA ASN A 77 -18.74 -5.06 12.66
C ASN A 77 -17.48 -4.78 11.81
N TYR A 78 -16.31 -4.66 12.47
CA TYR A 78 -15.01 -4.41 11.87
C TYR A 78 -14.23 -5.70 11.69
N GLY A 79 -13.24 -5.71 10.80
CA GLY A 79 -12.51 -6.90 10.36
C GLY A 79 -11.98 -6.79 8.94
N TYR A 80 -11.90 -7.91 8.22
CA TYR A 80 -11.10 -8.00 6.99
C TYR A 80 -11.74 -8.85 5.88
N THR A 81 -11.26 -8.63 4.66
CA THR A 81 -11.54 -9.45 3.48
C THR A 81 -10.26 -9.66 2.67
N CYS A 82 -10.32 -10.55 1.68
CA CYS A 82 -9.26 -10.74 0.71
C CYS A 82 -9.55 -9.90 -0.54
N GLY A 83 -8.55 -9.21 -1.10
CA GLY A 83 -8.79 -8.40 -2.30
C GLY A 83 -7.52 -7.92 -2.99
N CYS A 84 -7.71 -7.25 -4.13
CA CYS A 84 -6.66 -6.52 -4.83
C CYS A 84 -7.07 -5.07 -5.03
N ILE A 85 -6.13 -4.16 -4.80
CA ILE A 85 -6.29 -2.72 -5.03
C ILE A 85 -5.38 -2.34 -6.19
N GLN A 86 -5.98 -1.73 -7.21
CA GLN A 86 -5.23 -1.06 -8.25
C GLN A 86 -4.95 0.37 -7.80
N ALA A 87 -3.69 0.70 -7.51
CA ALA A 87 -3.32 1.88 -6.75
C ALA A 87 -2.00 2.53 -7.19
N GLU A 88 -1.78 3.78 -6.79
CA GLU A 88 -0.44 4.36 -6.63
C GLU A 88 -0.04 4.27 -5.16
N THR A 89 1.26 4.08 -4.89
CA THR A 89 1.78 4.01 -3.51
C THR A 89 2.98 4.91 -3.29
N GLU A 90 3.13 5.36 -2.04
CA GLU A 90 4.29 6.09 -1.56
C GLU A 90 4.91 5.30 -0.41
N ARG A 91 6.18 4.92 -0.57
CA ARG A 91 6.92 4.15 0.44
C ARG A 91 7.36 5.07 1.57
N SER A 92 7.27 4.61 2.81
CA SER A 92 7.80 5.39 3.93
C SER A 92 9.31 5.55 3.80
N THR A 93 9.77 6.73 4.19
CA THR A 93 11.20 7.04 4.31
C THR A 93 11.69 6.95 5.75
N ASP A 94 10.77 6.80 6.72
CA ASP A 94 11.10 6.55 8.11
C ASP A 94 11.29 5.05 8.33
N SER A 95 12.51 4.64 8.67
CA SER A 95 12.82 3.23 8.95
C SER A 95 12.14 2.70 10.22
N GLN A 96 11.57 3.58 11.04
CA GLN A 96 10.86 3.22 12.26
C GLN A 96 9.36 3.03 12.06
N ASP A 97 8.83 3.34 10.86
CA ASP A 97 7.43 3.10 10.56
C ASP A 97 7.12 1.60 10.54
N SER A 98 6.00 1.25 11.18
CA SER A 98 5.45 -0.11 11.10
C SER A 98 4.82 -0.41 9.75
N ALA A 99 4.40 0.62 9.02
CA ALA A 99 3.90 0.52 7.66
C ALA A 99 5.04 0.65 6.65
N VAL A 100 4.96 -0.11 5.56
CA VAL A 100 5.88 0.01 4.43
C VAL A 100 5.63 1.32 3.68
N GLY A 101 4.39 1.82 3.69
CA GLY A 101 4.02 3.04 3.03
C GLY A 101 2.51 3.29 3.05
N ARG A 102 2.08 4.13 2.12
CA ARG A 102 0.68 4.55 1.97
C ARG A 102 0.19 4.28 0.56
N ILE A 103 -1.10 4.00 0.43
CA ILE A 103 -1.81 4.09 -0.85
C ILE A 103 -2.22 5.54 -1.03
N THR A 104 -1.85 6.16 -2.15
CA THR A 104 -2.09 7.59 -2.43
C THR A 104 -3.16 7.82 -3.50
N ALA A 105 -3.43 6.82 -4.34
CA ALA A 105 -4.54 6.83 -5.30
C ALA A 105 -5.13 5.43 -5.48
N ILE A 106 -6.44 5.33 -5.69
CA ILE A 106 -7.20 4.09 -5.88
C ILE A 106 -7.99 4.20 -7.18
N TYR A 107 -7.72 3.28 -8.11
CA TYR A 107 -8.43 3.20 -9.39
C TYR A 107 -9.51 2.12 -9.39
N GLY A 108 -9.47 1.21 -8.42
CA GLY A 108 -10.47 0.17 -8.26
C GLY A 108 -10.03 -0.91 -7.30
N VAL A 109 -11.03 -1.59 -6.73
CA VAL A 109 -10.84 -2.70 -5.81
C VAL A 109 -11.58 -3.92 -6.32
N LYS A 110 -10.92 -5.07 -6.26
CA LYS A 110 -11.53 -6.37 -6.53
C LYS A 110 -11.52 -7.20 -5.26
N LEU A 111 -12.70 -7.44 -4.68
CA LEU A 111 -12.86 -8.41 -3.60
C LEU A 111 -12.67 -9.83 -4.15
N LEU A 112 -12.03 -10.68 -3.36
CA LEU A 112 -11.69 -12.06 -3.68
C LEU A 112 -12.24 -13.01 -2.61
N PRO A 113 -12.45 -14.29 -2.94
CA PRO A 113 -12.79 -15.29 -1.92
C PRO A 113 -11.69 -15.39 -0.86
N LEU A 114 -12.04 -15.46 0.44
CA LEU A 114 -11.09 -15.51 1.56
C LEU A 114 -10.02 -16.61 1.39
N LYS A 115 -10.41 -17.75 0.82
CA LYS A 115 -9.50 -18.87 0.54
C LYS A 115 -8.27 -18.50 -0.28
N LYS A 116 -8.31 -17.41 -1.05
CA LYS A 116 -7.16 -16.92 -1.82
C LYS A 116 -6.06 -16.44 -0.89
N CYS A 117 -6.39 -15.55 0.03
CA CYS A 117 -5.42 -15.03 1.00
C CYS A 117 -5.06 -16.09 2.06
N LEU A 118 -6.02 -16.94 2.49
CA LEU A 118 -5.72 -18.05 3.42
C LEU A 118 -4.72 -19.07 2.84
N ALA A 119 -4.67 -19.22 1.52
CA ALA A 119 -3.76 -20.14 0.84
C ALA A 119 -2.41 -19.50 0.49
N ASP A 120 -2.23 -18.20 0.75
CA ASP A 120 -1.00 -17.48 0.44
C ASP A 120 -0.09 -17.42 1.68
N PRO A 121 1.03 -18.19 1.71
CA PRO A 121 1.92 -18.22 2.85
C PRO A 121 2.79 -16.96 2.97
N ALA A 122 2.81 -16.07 1.97
CA ALA A 122 3.54 -14.82 2.02
C ALA A 122 2.78 -13.71 2.75
N LEU A 123 1.46 -13.87 2.93
CA LEU A 123 0.66 -12.89 3.63
C LEU A 123 0.81 -13.02 5.15
N PRO A 124 0.84 -11.89 5.89
CA PRO A 124 0.75 -11.93 7.34
C PRO A 124 -0.63 -12.43 7.79
N ARG A 125 -0.78 -12.67 9.09
CA ARG A 125 -2.11 -12.92 9.65
C ARG A 125 -2.91 -11.60 9.65
N PRO A 126 -4.19 -11.65 9.26
CA PRO A 126 -5.06 -10.49 9.39
C PRO A 126 -5.38 -10.22 10.88
N GLU A 127 -5.88 -9.01 11.16
CA GLU A 127 -6.21 -8.51 12.50
C GLU A 127 -7.61 -8.90 13.00
#